data_AF-A0A2V9UV61-F1
#
_entry.id   AF-A0A2V9UV61-F1
#
_cell.length_a   1.000
_cell.length_b   1.000
_cell.length_c   1.000
_cell.angle_alpha   90.00
_cell.angle_beta   90.00
_cell.angle_gamma   90.00
#
_symmetry.space_group_name_H-M   'P 1'
#
loop_
_entity.id
_entity.type
_entity.pdbx_description
1 polymer ?
#
loop_
_entity_poly.entity_id
_entity_poly.type
_entity_poly.pdbx_seq_one_letter_code
_entity_poly.pdbx_strand_id
1 'polypeptide(L)'
;QGPTINGHPVDSPIQPVITPPKESHVINDAILMAARDLAKRDRQRRKIIFVISDGREIGSSASYADTLKVLLTQSVIVYAVGVEGAAIPGYGKLQKVHVPKLDVPGVASFNFGYGNILPKYVNATGGGTVYAENAKADIEQAYARAMGDARNQYTLAYSAKPGAGGYREIEVVVKRPDVKVYSKAGYYPLPTPK
;
A
#
# COMPACT_ATOMS: atom_id res chain seq x y z
N GLN A 1 36.20 6.49 -52.21
CA GLN A 1 34.89 5.99 -51.77
C GLN A 1 35.15 4.93 -50.71
N GLY A 2 34.55 5.04 -49.52
CA GLY A 2 34.76 4.09 -48.42
C GLY A 2 34.04 2.75 -48.68
N PRO A 3 34.34 1.70 -47.89
CA PRO A 3 33.66 0.42 -48.05
C PRO A 3 32.15 0.56 -47.82
N THR A 4 31.36 -0.05 -48.69
CA THR A 4 29.90 -0.11 -48.62
C THR A 4 29.42 -1.56 -48.56
N ILE A 5 28.41 -1.85 -47.74
CA ILE A 5 27.71 -3.15 -47.73
C ILE A 5 26.27 -2.89 -48.17
N ASN A 6 25.77 -3.61 -49.18
CA ASN A 6 24.42 -3.45 -49.72
C ASN A 6 24.06 -2.00 -50.12
N GLY A 7 25.02 -1.24 -50.64
CA GLY A 7 24.84 0.16 -51.03
C GLY A 7 24.86 1.17 -49.88
N HIS A 8 25.09 0.72 -48.64
CA HIS A 8 25.19 1.59 -47.45
C HIS A 8 26.65 1.72 -46.97
N PRO A 9 27.13 2.94 -46.65
CA PRO A 9 28.46 3.16 -46.07
C PRO A 9 28.61 2.42 -44.75
N VAL A 10 29.74 1.71 -44.59
CA VAL A 10 30.07 0.96 -43.35
C VAL A 10 30.26 1.92 -42.16
N ASP A 11 30.67 3.16 -42.40
CA ASP A 11 30.86 4.20 -41.39
C ASP A 11 29.60 5.05 -41.14
N SER A 12 28.46 4.39 -40.96
CA SER A 12 27.27 5.10 -40.47
C SER A 12 27.47 5.41 -38.98
N PRO A 13 27.43 6.68 -38.54
CA PRO A 13 27.57 7.00 -37.12
C PRO A 13 26.47 6.29 -36.35
N ILE A 14 26.86 5.53 -35.33
CA ILE A 14 25.92 4.82 -34.45
C ILE A 14 25.05 5.89 -33.80
N GLN A 15 23.78 5.96 -34.20
CA GLN A 15 22.81 6.83 -33.53
C GLN A 15 22.73 6.36 -32.07
N PRO A 16 23.06 7.20 -31.08
CA PRO A 16 22.95 6.79 -29.68
C PRO A 16 21.48 6.47 -29.40
N VAL A 17 21.21 5.24 -28.97
CA VAL A 17 19.88 4.86 -28.49
C VAL A 17 19.66 5.58 -27.16
N ILE A 18 18.87 6.65 -27.18
CA ILE A 18 18.43 7.35 -25.98
C ILE A 18 17.27 6.54 -25.41
N THR A 19 17.57 5.59 -24.52
CA THR A 19 16.54 4.92 -23.74
C THR A 19 16.12 5.83 -22.60
N PRO A 20 14.85 6.24 -22.49
CA PRO A 20 14.38 7.00 -21.33
C PRO A 20 14.70 6.24 -20.04
N PRO A 21 15.13 6.93 -18.97
CA PRO A 21 15.35 6.27 -17.69
C PRO A 21 14.06 5.59 -17.23
N LYS A 22 14.17 4.32 -16.83
CA LYS A 22 13.03 3.56 -16.30
C LYS A 22 12.61 4.16 -14.96
N GLU A 23 11.43 4.76 -14.90
CA GLU A 23 10.82 5.18 -13.64
C GLU A 23 10.49 3.95 -12.78
N SER A 24 10.90 3.97 -11.51
CA SER A 24 10.61 2.91 -10.53
C SER A 24 9.75 3.45 -9.39
N HIS A 25 8.75 2.67 -9.00
CA HIS A 25 7.83 3.01 -7.92
C HIS A 25 7.87 1.88 -6.89
N VAL A 26 8.88 1.90 -6.02
CA VAL A 26 9.23 0.77 -5.13
C VAL A 26 8.56 0.87 -3.74
N ILE A 27 7.24 1.00 -3.72
CA ILE A 27 6.48 1.29 -2.51
C ILE A 27 6.46 0.11 -1.52
N ASN A 28 6.44 -1.15 -1.99
CA ASN A 28 6.52 -2.32 -1.11
C ASN A 28 7.86 -2.34 -0.35
N ASP A 29 8.97 -2.11 -1.06
CA ASP A 29 10.30 -2.09 -0.44
C ASP A 29 10.40 -0.95 0.58
N ALA A 30 9.88 0.24 0.26
CA ALA A 30 9.84 1.37 1.16
C ALA A 30 9.05 1.06 2.46
N ILE A 31 7.85 0.50 2.32
CA ILE A 31 7.00 0.12 3.46
C ILE A 31 7.66 -1.00 4.28
N LEU A 32 8.26 -2.00 3.62
CA LEU A 32 8.94 -3.10 4.28
C LEU A 32 10.16 -2.62 5.09
N MET A 33 10.97 -1.72 4.52
CA MET A 33 12.11 -1.13 5.23
C MET A 33 11.66 -0.33 6.46
N ALA A 34 10.63 0.50 6.31
CA ALA A 34 10.05 1.25 7.43
C ALA A 34 9.50 0.31 8.52
N ALA A 35 8.81 -0.77 8.13
CA ALA A 35 8.28 -1.75 9.06
C ALA A 35 9.39 -2.49 9.84
N ARG A 36 10.49 -2.83 9.16
CA ARG A 36 11.68 -3.44 9.78
C ARG A 36 12.37 -2.49 10.76
N ASP A 37 12.41 -1.19 10.46
CA ASP A 37 12.98 -0.23 11.41
C ASP A 37 12.07 -0.04 12.64
N LEU A 38 10.76 0.08 12.43
CA LEU A 38 9.78 0.14 13.51
C LEU A 38 9.75 -1.15 14.35
N ALA A 39 10.10 -2.30 13.79
CA ALA A 39 10.20 -3.56 14.52
C ALA A 39 11.19 -3.50 15.70
N LYS A 40 12.25 -2.68 15.57
CA LYS A 40 13.28 -2.48 16.63
C LYS A 40 12.76 -1.70 17.82
N ARG A 41 11.68 -0.93 17.66
CA ARG A 41 11.06 -0.15 18.74
C ARG A 41 10.30 -1.06 19.69
N ASP A 42 10.19 -0.63 20.95
CA ASP A 42 9.41 -1.30 21.99
C ASP A 42 8.03 -1.72 21.46
N ARG A 43 7.63 -2.95 21.80
CA ARG A 43 6.37 -3.56 21.38
C ARG A 43 5.14 -2.90 21.98
N GLN A 44 5.28 -2.21 23.11
CA GLN A 44 4.19 -1.45 23.74
C GLN A 44 3.87 -0.15 23.00
N ARG A 45 4.78 0.33 22.15
CA ARG A 45 4.56 1.56 21.38
C ARG A 45 3.66 1.30 20.18
N ARG A 46 2.81 2.28 19.88
CA ARG A 46 2.08 2.33 18.61
C ARG A 46 3.07 2.55 17.47
N LYS A 47 3.01 1.70 16.45
CA LYS A 47 3.88 1.73 15.28
C LYS A 47 3.04 2.11 14.07
N ILE A 48 3.37 3.22 13.44
CA ILE A 48 2.60 3.82 12.37
C ILE A 48 3.53 4.15 11.22
N ILE A 49 3.11 3.84 10.00
CA ILE A 49 3.70 4.36 8.77
C ILE A 49 2.65 5.25 8.13
N PHE A 50 3.02 6.50 7.85
CA PHE A 50 2.21 7.45 7.11
C PHE A 50 2.81 7.60 5.71
N VAL A 51 2.05 7.21 4.68
CA VAL A 51 2.51 7.15 3.29
C VAL A 51 1.85 8.26 2.48
N ILE A 52 2.62 8.96 1.66
CA ILE A 52 2.11 9.89 0.65
C ILE A 52 2.63 9.39 -0.69
N SER A 53 1.73 8.97 -1.59
CA SER A 53 2.13 8.35 -2.87
C SER A 53 0.95 8.32 -3.85
N ASP A 54 1.27 8.19 -5.14
CA ASP A 54 0.32 7.93 -6.24
C ASP A 54 -0.19 6.48 -6.22
N GLY A 55 0.41 5.66 -5.36
CA GLY A 55 0.02 4.29 -5.09
C GLY A 55 0.52 3.28 -6.11
N ARG A 56 1.29 3.72 -7.12
CA ARG A 56 1.87 2.83 -8.11
C ARG A 56 2.95 1.96 -7.46
N GLU A 57 2.97 0.70 -7.82
CA GLU A 57 4.00 -0.26 -7.41
C GLU A 57 4.61 -0.89 -8.66
N ILE A 58 5.85 -0.54 -8.96
CA ILE A 58 6.62 -1.04 -10.10
C ILE A 58 8.07 -1.23 -9.68
N GLY A 59 8.50 -2.48 -9.65
CA GLY A 59 9.91 -2.85 -9.52
C GLY A 59 10.40 -3.09 -8.09
N SER A 60 9.53 -3.16 -7.07
CA SER A 60 9.96 -3.63 -5.75
C SER A 60 10.43 -5.08 -5.81
N SER A 61 11.46 -5.37 -5.03
CA SER A 61 11.91 -6.75 -4.78
C SER A 61 10.94 -7.50 -3.87
N ALA A 62 10.37 -6.82 -2.89
CA ALA A 62 9.39 -7.39 -1.98
C ALA A 62 7.99 -7.44 -2.60
N SER A 63 7.30 -8.57 -2.37
CA SER A 63 5.89 -8.69 -2.72
C SER A 63 4.99 -7.95 -1.72
N TYR A 64 3.76 -7.63 -2.16
CA TYR A 64 2.71 -7.14 -1.26
C TYR A 64 2.48 -8.09 -0.07
N ALA A 65 2.44 -9.41 -0.33
CA ALA A 65 2.13 -10.41 0.68
C ALA A 65 3.22 -10.50 1.76
N ASP A 66 4.49 -10.48 1.36
CA ASP A 66 5.62 -10.51 2.29
C ASP A 66 5.65 -9.25 3.16
N THR A 67 5.42 -8.09 2.52
CA THR A 67 5.36 -6.80 3.21
C THR A 67 4.21 -6.77 4.20
N LEU A 68 3.00 -7.19 3.80
CA LEU A 68 1.84 -7.26 4.66
C LEU A 68 2.06 -8.20 5.84
N LYS A 69 2.67 -9.37 5.60
CA LYS A 69 3.00 -10.31 6.66
C LYS A 69 3.87 -9.65 7.74
N VAL A 70 4.88 -8.89 7.35
CA VAL A 70 5.74 -8.16 8.30
C VAL A 70 4.95 -7.08 9.05
N LEU A 71 4.14 -6.28 8.35
CA LEU A 71 3.30 -5.25 8.98
C LEU A 71 2.39 -5.83 10.06
N LEU A 72 1.69 -6.92 9.73
CA LEU A 72 0.76 -7.59 10.65
C LEU A 72 1.49 -8.27 11.81
N THR A 73 2.62 -8.93 11.55
CA THR A 73 3.46 -9.56 12.57
C THR A 73 3.97 -8.53 13.58
N GLN A 74 4.39 -7.35 13.10
CA GLN A 74 4.95 -6.28 13.93
C GLN A 74 3.89 -5.31 14.45
N SER A 75 2.61 -5.55 14.16
CA SER A 75 1.50 -4.69 14.55
C SER A 75 1.65 -3.22 14.11
N VAL A 76 2.21 -3.02 12.90
CA VAL A 76 2.37 -1.70 12.28
C VAL A 76 1.09 -1.33 11.51
N ILE A 77 0.64 -0.09 11.69
CA ILE A 77 -0.54 0.46 11.02
C ILE A 77 -0.09 1.37 9.88
N VAL A 78 -0.71 1.23 8.72
CA VAL A 78 -0.42 2.07 7.56
C VAL A 78 -1.57 3.06 7.35
N TYR A 79 -1.27 4.35 7.42
CA TYR A 79 -2.13 5.41 6.92
C TYR A 79 -1.58 5.90 5.59
N ALA A 80 -2.46 6.32 4.68
CA ALA A 80 -2.01 6.83 3.39
C ALA A 80 -2.81 8.03 2.91
N VAL A 81 -2.10 8.97 2.29
CA VAL A 81 -2.65 10.01 1.43
C VAL A 81 -2.32 9.62 -0.01
N GLY A 82 -3.36 9.47 -0.81
CA GLY A 82 -3.24 9.20 -2.23
C GLY A 82 -3.13 10.52 -2.99
N VAL A 83 -2.04 10.70 -3.73
CA VAL A 83 -1.89 11.79 -4.70
C VAL A 83 -2.43 11.32 -6.05
N GLU A 84 -3.09 12.18 -6.82
CA GLU A 84 -3.70 11.87 -8.13
C GLU A 84 -4.63 10.65 -8.19
N GLY A 85 -5.95 10.84 -8.10
CA GLY A 85 -6.96 9.78 -8.36
C GLY A 85 -6.92 8.56 -7.40
N ALA A 86 -5.97 8.52 -6.48
CA ALA A 86 -5.65 7.43 -5.58
C ALA A 86 -6.65 7.28 -4.40
N ALA A 87 -7.60 8.19 -4.25
CA ALA A 87 -8.47 8.29 -3.07
C ALA A 87 -9.97 8.24 -3.41
N ILE A 88 -10.38 7.26 -4.22
CA ILE A 88 -11.81 7.08 -4.56
C ILE A 88 -12.54 6.40 -3.36
N PRO A 89 -13.58 7.05 -2.78
CA PRO A 89 -14.40 6.44 -1.74
C PRO A 89 -15.14 5.19 -2.24
N GLY A 90 -15.19 4.10 -1.45
CA GLY A 90 -16.01 2.92 -1.75
C GLY A 90 -15.26 1.68 -2.28
N TYR A 91 -13.94 1.77 -2.50
CA TYR A 91 -13.14 0.70 -3.10
C TYR A 91 -13.11 -0.63 -2.32
N GLY A 92 -13.24 -0.59 -0.99
CA GLY A 92 -13.19 -1.78 -0.13
C GLY A 92 -14.27 -2.83 -0.41
N LYS A 93 -15.31 -2.50 -1.19
CA LYS A 93 -16.39 -3.43 -1.59
C LYS A 93 -16.24 -3.98 -3.02
N LEU A 94 -15.39 -3.39 -3.85
CA LEU A 94 -15.26 -3.74 -5.28
C LEU A 94 -14.19 -4.80 -5.57
N GLN A 95 -13.37 -5.16 -4.58
CA GLN A 95 -12.26 -6.11 -4.72
C GLN A 95 -12.69 -7.56 -5.08
N LYS A 96 -13.99 -7.89 -4.99
CA LYS A 96 -14.54 -9.20 -5.37
C LYS A 96 -15.18 -9.23 -6.77
N VAL A 97 -15.27 -8.11 -7.47
CA VAL A 97 -15.87 -8.04 -8.81
C VAL A 97 -14.76 -7.80 -9.82
N HIS A 98 -14.55 -8.76 -10.73
CA HIS A 98 -13.75 -8.53 -11.93
C HIS A 98 -14.54 -7.56 -12.81
N VAL A 99 -14.27 -6.26 -12.70
CA VAL A 99 -14.94 -5.25 -13.52
C VAL A 99 -14.20 -5.20 -14.86
N PRO A 100 -14.83 -5.62 -15.98
CA PRO A 100 -14.23 -5.41 -17.29
C PRO A 100 -14.09 -3.91 -17.54
N LYS A 101 -12.99 -3.50 -18.19
CA LYS A 101 -12.71 -2.10 -18.54
C LYS A 101 -13.94 -1.48 -19.21
N LEU A 102 -14.58 -0.52 -18.52
CA LEU A 102 -15.68 0.25 -19.07
C LEU A 102 -15.10 1.56 -19.60
N ASP A 103 -14.73 1.59 -20.89
CA ASP A 103 -14.36 2.82 -21.58
C ASP A 103 -15.64 3.61 -21.91
N VAL A 104 -15.89 4.68 -21.16
CA VAL A 104 -17.02 5.60 -21.39
C VAL A 104 -16.47 6.89 -22.03
N PRO A 105 -16.86 7.26 -23.27
CA PRO A 105 -16.38 8.48 -23.92
C PRO A 105 -16.84 9.73 -23.16
N GLY A 106 -15.92 10.66 -22.88
CA GLY A 106 -16.22 11.93 -22.19
C GLY A 106 -16.20 11.86 -20.66
N VAL A 107 -16.03 10.67 -20.09
CA VAL A 107 -15.59 10.48 -18.71
C VAL A 107 -14.11 10.16 -18.79
N ALA A 108 -13.24 10.83 -18.03
CA ALA A 108 -11.83 10.46 -17.99
C ALA A 108 -11.73 8.95 -17.74
N SER A 109 -10.95 8.22 -18.56
CA SER A 109 -10.63 6.81 -18.30
C SER A 109 -9.91 6.72 -16.95
N PHE A 110 -10.68 6.64 -15.86
CA PHE A 110 -10.17 6.30 -14.55
C PHE A 110 -9.79 4.84 -14.63
N ASN A 111 -8.52 4.54 -14.41
CA ASN A 111 -8.01 3.18 -14.37
C ASN A 111 -8.57 2.48 -13.11
N PHE A 112 -9.85 2.14 -13.14
CA PHE A 112 -10.55 1.37 -12.11
C PHE A 112 -9.86 0.01 -12.01
N GLY A 113 -9.13 -0.26 -10.93
CA GLY A 113 -8.88 -1.65 -10.53
C GLY A 113 -7.45 -2.06 -10.17
N TYR A 114 -6.40 -1.48 -10.77
CA TYR A 114 -5.12 -2.21 -10.83
C TYR A 114 -3.84 -1.43 -10.50
N GLY A 115 -3.91 -0.10 -10.34
CA GLY A 115 -2.71 0.72 -10.14
C GLY A 115 -2.33 1.05 -8.70
N ASN A 116 -3.30 1.17 -7.78
CA ASN A 116 -3.04 1.72 -6.45
C ASN A 116 -3.03 0.66 -5.33
N ILE A 117 -1.87 0.47 -4.72
CA ILE A 117 -1.66 -0.49 -3.64
C ILE A 117 -1.99 0.05 -2.24
N LEU A 118 -2.13 1.37 -2.06
CA LEU A 118 -2.35 2.03 -0.77
C LEU A 118 -3.62 1.53 -0.05
N PRO A 119 -4.80 1.44 -0.71
CA PRO A 119 -6.00 0.95 -0.03
C PRO A 119 -5.86 -0.47 0.52
N LYS A 120 -5.05 -1.32 -0.12
CA LYS A 120 -4.80 -2.68 0.34
C LYS A 120 -4.07 -2.69 1.68
N TYR A 121 -3.01 -1.89 1.80
CA TYR A 121 -2.27 -1.75 3.05
C TYR A 121 -3.10 -1.07 4.15
N VAL A 122 -3.77 0.04 3.83
CA VAL A 122 -4.57 0.78 4.80
C VAL A 122 -5.70 -0.08 5.38
N ASN A 123 -6.43 -0.79 4.52
CA ASN A 123 -7.52 -1.66 4.96
C ASN A 123 -6.99 -2.86 5.78
N ALA A 124 -5.98 -3.57 5.27
CA ALA A 124 -5.49 -4.78 5.94
C ALA A 124 -4.86 -4.51 7.31
N THR A 125 -4.28 -3.32 7.51
CA THR A 125 -3.64 -2.93 8.78
C THR A 125 -4.56 -2.13 9.73
N GLY A 126 -5.79 -1.82 9.32
CA GLY A 126 -6.76 -1.07 10.13
C GLY A 126 -6.53 0.45 10.15
N GLY A 127 -5.80 1.00 9.18
CA GLY A 127 -5.53 2.44 9.06
C GLY A 127 -6.69 3.27 8.51
N GLY A 128 -7.85 2.66 8.26
CA GLY A 128 -9.06 3.38 7.85
C GLY A 128 -9.27 3.44 6.35
N THR A 129 -9.22 4.64 5.80
CA THR A 129 -9.36 4.92 4.36
C THR A 129 -8.18 5.75 3.87
N VAL A 130 -7.85 5.62 2.58
CA VAL A 130 -6.89 6.51 1.94
C VAL A 130 -7.50 7.91 1.86
N TYR A 131 -6.75 8.93 2.29
CA TYR A 131 -7.15 10.32 2.19
C TYR A 131 -6.88 10.83 0.77
N ALA A 132 -7.77 11.68 0.25
CA ALA A 132 -7.58 12.35 -1.02
C ALA A 132 -6.74 13.60 -0.83
N GLU A 133 -5.72 13.77 -1.67
CA GLU A 133 -5.08 15.07 -1.83
C GLU A 133 -5.85 15.88 -2.88
N ASN A 134 -6.53 16.95 -2.44
CA ASN A 134 -7.00 18.00 -3.34
C ASN A 134 -6.28 19.34 -3.07
N ALA A 135 -5.67 19.51 -1.88
CA ALA A 135 -4.81 20.65 -1.52
C ALA A 135 -3.82 20.30 -0.38
N LYS A 136 -2.77 21.12 -0.19
CA LYS A 136 -1.81 21.00 0.94
C LYS A 136 -2.50 20.95 2.31
N ALA A 137 -3.57 21.70 2.49
CA ALA A 137 -4.39 21.70 3.71
C ALA A 137 -4.95 20.30 4.03
N ASP A 138 -5.22 19.48 3.01
CA ASP A 138 -5.77 18.14 3.19
C ASP A 138 -4.73 17.17 3.76
N ILE A 139 -3.44 17.35 3.44
CA ILE A 139 -2.36 16.52 3.99
C ILE A 139 -2.20 16.80 5.49
N GLU A 140 -2.21 18.07 5.89
CA GLU A 140 -2.11 18.46 7.31
C GLU A 140 -3.30 17.90 8.10
N GLN A 141 -4.51 18.00 7.55
CA GLN A 141 -5.71 17.42 8.14
C GLN A 141 -5.65 15.89 8.21
N ALA A 142 -5.19 15.22 7.14
CA ALA A 142 -5.04 13.77 7.09
C ALA A 142 -4.03 13.28 8.14
N TYR A 143 -2.90 13.99 8.29
CA TYR A 143 -1.90 13.70 9.30
C TYR A 143 -2.47 13.90 10.72
N ALA A 144 -3.12 15.03 10.99
CA ALA A 144 -3.73 15.32 12.29
C ALA A 144 -4.77 14.24 12.67
N ARG A 145 -5.58 13.81 11.71
CA ARG A 145 -6.57 12.75 11.90
C ARG A 145 -5.92 11.39 12.13
N ALA A 146 -4.92 11.01 11.33
CA ALA A 146 -4.19 9.75 11.51
C ALA A 146 -3.54 9.66 12.90
N MET A 147 -2.93 10.75 13.36
CA MET A 147 -2.32 10.82 14.70
C MET A 147 -3.37 10.83 15.82
N GLY A 148 -4.50 11.52 15.62
CA GLY A 148 -5.63 11.49 16.54
C GLY A 148 -6.21 10.08 16.69
N ASP A 149 -6.47 9.40 15.57
CA ASP A 149 -6.96 8.03 15.54
C ASP A 149 -5.97 7.10 16.24
N ALA A 150 -4.69 7.16 15.89
CA ALA A 150 -3.69 6.27 16.47
C ALA A 150 -3.47 6.45 17.98
N ARG A 151 -3.68 7.67 18.49
CA ARG A 151 -3.65 7.95 19.93
C ARG A 151 -4.88 7.39 20.66
N ASN A 152 -6.03 7.33 19.99
CA ASN A 152 -7.31 6.95 20.58
C ASN A 152 -7.76 5.53 20.19
N GLN A 153 -6.87 4.73 19.60
CA GLN A 153 -7.17 3.34 19.24
C GLN A 153 -7.26 2.42 20.48
N TYR A 154 -8.31 1.61 20.50
CA TYR A 154 -8.47 0.52 21.47
C TYR A 154 -7.56 -0.66 21.13
N THR A 155 -6.88 -1.22 22.13
CA THR A 155 -6.20 -2.52 22.01
C THR A 155 -7.12 -3.61 22.54
N LEU A 156 -7.53 -4.52 21.67
CA LEU A 156 -8.17 -5.76 22.07
C LEU A 156 -7.11 -6.86 22.11
N ALA A 157 -7.07 -7.61 23.21
CA ALA A 157 -6.19 -8.76 23.35
C ALA A 157 -7.03 -10.03 23.43
N TYR A 158 -6.54 -11.09 22.80
CA TYR A 158 -7.10 -12.42 22.95
C TYR A 158 -5.96 -13.42 23.14
N SER A 159 -6.20 -14.44 23.95
CA SER A 159 -5.28 -15.56 24.12
C SER A 159 -5.72 -16.71 23.25
N ALA A 160 -4.82 -17.20 22.41
CA ALA A 160 -5.10 -18.30 21.52
C ALA A 160 -4.51 -19.60 22.06
N LYS A 161 -5.05 -20.73 21.59
CA LYS A 161 -4.48 -22.04 21.88
C LYS A 161 -3.01 -22.09 21.38
N PRO A 162 -2.08 -22.63 22.20
CA PRO A 162 -0.68 -22.78 21.81
C PRO A 162 -0.53 -23.73 20.61
N GLY A 163 0.56 -23.59 19.86
CA GLY A 163 0.92 -24.52 18.77
C GLY A 163 0.32 -24.22 17.39
N ALA A 164 -0.68 -23.34 17.30
CA ALA A 164 -1.22 -22.92 16.00
C ALA A 164 -0.37 -21.79 15.39
N GLY A 165 0.52 -22.13 14.45
CA GLY A 165 1.19 -21.14 13.59
C GLY A 165 0.25 -20.59 12.51
N GLY A 166 0.75 -19.70 11.66
CA GLY A 166 0.04 -19.23 10.47
C GLY A 166 -0.81 -17.97 10.65
N TYR A 167 -1.47 -17.54 9.57
CA TYR A 167 -2.34 -16.37 9.56
C TYR A 167 -3.63 -16.62 10.34
N ARG A 168 -4.10 -15.60 11.06
CA ARG A 168 -5.37 -15.65 11.79
C ARG A 168 -6.21 -14.44 11.43
N GLU A 169 -7.38 -14.69 10.89
CA GLU A 169 -8.36 -13.65 10.57
C GLU A 169 -8.90 -13.02 11.85
N ILE A 170 -9.18 -11.72 11.79
CA ILE A 170 -9.82 -10.96 12.86
C ILE A 170 -11.08 -10.34 12.30
N GLU A 171 -12.19 -10.58 12.99
CA GLU A 171 -13.45 -9.88 12.79
C GLU A 171 -13.80 -9.11 14.05
N VAL A 172 -14.15 -7.82 13.90
CA VAL A 172 -14.58 -6.96 15.01
C VAL A 172 -16.01 -6.54 14.77
N VAL A 173 -16.91 -7.02 15.63
CA VAL A 173 -18.33 -6.64 15.62
C VAL A 173 -18.62 -5.73 16.80
N VAL A 174 -19.35 -4.65 16.56
CA VAL A 174 -19.74 -3.68 17.59
C VAL A 174 -21.26 -3.63 17.72
N LYS A 175 -21.77 -3.44 18.94
CA LYS A 175 -23.21 -3.39 19.21
C LYS A 175 -23.86 -2.08 18.76
N ARG A 176 -23.09 -1.00 18.66
CA ARG A 176 -23.59 0.32 18.27
C ARG A 176 -24.00 0.28 16.80
N PRO A 177 -25.24 0.64 16.44
CA PRO A 177 -25.65 0.73 15.05
C PRO A 177 -24.96 1.91 14.34
N ASP A 178 -24.93 1.87 13.01
CA ASP A 178 -24.50 2.97 12.13
C ASP A 178 -23.07 3.50 12.35
N VAL A 179 -22.16 2.62 12.76
CA VAL A 179 -20.73 2.94 12.86
C VAL A 179 -19.90 2.15 11.87
N LYS A 180 -18.82 2.79 11.38
CA LYS A 180 -17.81 2.13 10.56
C LYS A 180 -16.68 1.64 11.45
N VAL A 181 -16.46 0.32 11.45
CA VAL A 181 -15.37 -0.31 12.19
C VAL A 181 -14.17 -0.45 11.28
N TYR A 182 -13.00 -0.02 11.77
CA TYR A 182 -11.72 -0.28 11.14
C TYR A 182 -10.90 -1.18 12.07
N SER A 183 -10.45 -2.31 11.54
CA SER A 183 -9.62 -3.26 12.26
C SER A 183 -8.59 -3.84 11.30
N LYS A 184 -7.54 -4.45 11.86
CA LYS A 184 -6.66 -5.31 11.08
C LYS A 184 -7.50 -6.46 10.52
N ALA A 185 -7.22 -6.88 9.29
CA ALA A 185 -7.87 -8.05 8.68
C ALA A 185 -7.49 -9.35 9.40
N GLY A 186 -6.35 -9.34 10.10
CA GLY A 186 -5.84 -10.48 10.83
C GLY A 186 -4.47 -10.20 11.40
N TYR A 187 -3.79 -11.25 11.84
CA TYR A 187 -2.42 -11.16 12.30
C TYR A 187 -1.67 -12.48 12.13
N TYR A 188 -0.34 -12.38 12.22
CA TYR A 188 0.53 -13.54 12.33
C TYR A 188 1.09 -13.58 13.76
N PRO A 189 0.96 -14.71 14.47
CA PRO A 189 1.58 -14.86 15.78
C PRO A 189 3.10 -14.80 15.62
N LEU A 190 3.78 -14.18 16.58
CA LEU A 190 5.22 -14.29 16.64
C LEU A 190 5.60 -15.74 16.96
N PRO A 191 6.76 -16.21 16.48
CA PRO A 191 7.32 -17.45 16.95
C PRO A 191 7.38 -17.41 18.49
N THR A 192 6.78 -18.40 19.15
CA THR A 192 6.96 -18.56 20.59
C THR A 192 8.44 -18.87 20.81
N PRO A 193 9.17 -18.09 21.64
CA PRO A 193 10.52 -18.47 22.04
C PRO A 193 10.44 -19.88 22.63
N LYS A 194 11.34 -20.76 22.19
CA LYS A 194 11.53 -22.06 22.82
C LYS A 194 12.16 -21.88 24.19
#